data_AF-A0A923F065-F1
#
_entry.id   AF-A0A923F065-F1
#
_cell.length_a   1.000
_cell.length_b   1.000
_cell.length_c   1.000
_cell.angle_alpha   90.00
_cell.angle_beta   90.00
_cell.angle_gamma   90.00
#
_symmetry.space_group_name_H-M   'P 1'
#
loop_
_entity.id
_entity.type
_entity.pdbx_description
1 polymer ?
#
loop_
_entity_poly.entity_id
_entity_poly.type
_entity_poly.pdbx_seq_one_letter_code
_entity_poly.pdbx_strand_id
1 'polypeptide(L)'
;MPGTTRGDTVLVLDGDAARPGSAGERTVRVPDHPERPRLSKFHAPEIVFGADSLPEAAHAALRLGARRPFVVTDPGVTEAGWPAELLGHLRAAGLRPQLWNEITQNPKDHEVHAGFARYENSGCDVVIGIGGGSVIDAAKGVALLATNGGTIGDYEGIDRITHPIPPLVMVPSTSGTGADVSQFCIITDTERLTKLTIMGRALVPDVSVIDPRLLVTMPDWLNAATGLDALTHGIEAFVSLAHGPLTDTHALHAVALVHTNLPTTMLRRTDEGPRTAMAQAALEAGLAFTNAILGATHAMSHQVGGMLDLPHGLINGVLLPHVIRFNGAGDPTRFVPIAQAMGLDARPGMPGDEAVDMVAGEVRKLADEVGVPTGLGAIGVREGDVPRLARLTLGDACLTTNPRSASVEQIEDLFRRAL
;
A
#
# COMPACT_ATOMS: atom_id res chain seq x y z
N MET A 1 -24.14 -19.69 40.46
CA MET A 1 -24.81 -20.91 39.95
C MET A 1 -25.94 -21.24 40.92
N PRO A 2 -27.18 -21.50 40.49
CA PRO A 2 -27.67 -21.88 39.16
C PRO A 2 -28.42 -20.70 38.49
N GLY A 3 -28.63 -20.61 37.18
CA GLY A 3 -28.77 -21.62 36.14
C GLY A 3 -30.13 -21.40 35.48
N THR A 4 -30.21 -20.51 34.49
CA THR A 4 -31.40 -20.37 33.64
C THR A 4 -31.02 -20.68 32.20
N THR A 5 -31.53 -21.82 31.78
CA THR A 5 -31.54 -22.42 30.45
C THR A 5 -32.04 -21.43 29.40
N ARG A 6 -31.29 -21.28 28.30
CA ARG A 6 -31.78 -20.68 27.05
C ARG A 6 -32.88 -21.60 26.50
N GLY A 7 -34.09 -21.07 26.42
CA GLY A 7 -35.23 -21.77 25.83
C GLY A 7 -35.15 -21.74 24.30
N ASP A 8 -35.27 -22.92 23.70
CA ASP A 8 -35.58 -23.07 22.28
C ASP A 8 -36.91 -22.37 21.99
N THR A 9 -36.90 -21.40 21.09
CA THR A 9 -38.15 -20.76 20.65
C THR A 9 -38.70 -21.58 19.49
N VAL A 10 -39.59 -22.51 19.80
CA VAL A 10 -40.39 -23.25 18.82
C VAL A 10 -41.63 -22.41 18.49
N LEU A 11 -41.68 -21.89 17.26
CA LEU A 11 -42.90 -21.28 16.70
C LEU A 11 -43.76 -22.38 16.09
N VAL A 12 -44.83 -22.76 16.79
CA VAL A 12 -45.90 -23.61 16.24
C VAL A 12 -46.91 -22.69 15.54
N LEU A 13 -47.09 -22.89 14.25
CA LEU A 13 -48.16 -22.26 13.47
C LEU A 13 -49.32 -23.26 13.35
N ASP A 14 -50.44 -22.97 14.02
CA ASP A 14 -51.71 -23.67 13.80
C ASP A 14 -52.38 -23.14 12.52
N GLY A 15 -52.76 -24.06 11.62
CA GLY A 15 -53.48 -23.70 10.40
C GLY A 15 -53.78 -24.87 9.46
N ASP A 16 -54.89 -25.54 9.75
CA ASP A 16 -55.78 -26.31 8.88
C ASP A 16 -55.41 -27.71 8.34
N ALA A 17 -56.44 -28.55 8.38
CA ALA A 17 -56.42 -30.00 8.32
C ALA A 17 -56.42 -30.59 6.90
N ALA A 18 -55.58 -31.62 6.64
CA ALA A 18 -55.96 -32.88 5.96
C ALA A 18 -54.79 -33.87 5.72
N ARG A 19 -54.98 -35.12 6.20
CA ARG A 19 -54.39 -36.44 5.81
C ARG A 19 -52.99 -36.85 6.35
N PRO A 20 -52.82 -38.12 6.81
CA PRO A 20 -51.54 -38.63 7.29
C PRO A 20 -50.75 -39.32 6.16
N GLY A 21 -49.52 -38.88 5.92
CA GLY A 21 -48.56 -39.51 5.02
C GLY A 21 -47.15 -39.07 5.39
N SER A 22 -46.27 -40.03 5.65
CA SER A 22 -44.91 -39.88 6.19
C SER A 22 -44.08 -38.74 5.59
N ALA A 23 -43.65 -37.80 6.45
CA ALA A 23 -42.57 -36.87 6.12
C ALA A 23 -41.63 -36.78 7.33
N GLY A 24 -40.40 -37.29 7.15
CA GLY A 24 -39.35 -37.13 8.15
C GLY A 24 -39.04 -35.64 8.36
N GLU A 25 -38.91 -35.24 9.62
CA GLU A 25 -38.46 -33.92 10.01
C GLU A 25 -37.09 -33.63 9.39
N ARG A 26 -37.06 -32.86 8.30
CA ARG A 26 -35.84 -32.19 7.87
C ARG A 26 -35.66 -30.99 8.79
N THR A 27 -34.83 -31.15 9.79
CA THR A 27 -34.30 -30.03 10.58
C THR A 27 -33.43 -29.19 9.64
N VAL A 28 -34.00 -28.12 9.09
CA VAL A 28 -33.21 -27.06 8.45
C VAL A 28 -32.54 -26.30 9.58
N ARG A 29 -31.24 -26.55 9.79
CA ARG A 29 -30.42 -25.64 10.61
C ARG A 29 -30.38 -24.31 9.88
N VAL A 30 -31.11 -23.32 10.39
CA VAL A 30 -30.84 -21.92 10.09
C VAL A 30 -29.44 -21.65 10.65
N PRO A 31 -28.47 -21.18 9.85
CA PRO A 31 -27.17 -20.79 10.37
C PRO A 31 -27.35 -19.81 11.53
N ASP A 32 -26.60 -20.01 12.61
CA ASP A 32 -26.44 -18.99 13.64
C ASP A 32 -26.20 -17.64 12.95
N HIS A 33 -26.91 -16.62 13.42
CA HIS A 33 -27.00 -15.26 12.86
C HIS A 33 -25.82 -14.84 11.97
N PRO A 34 -26.06 -14.23 10.79
CA PRO A 34 -24.98 -13.60 10.04
C PRO A 34 -24.24 -12.67 11.00
N GLU A 35 -22.92 -12.86 11.12
CA GLU A 35 -22.08 -11.98 11.92
C GLU A 35 -22.50 -10.54 11.63
N ARG A 36 -22.78 -9.76 12.69
CA ARG A 36 -23.16 -8.35 12.53
C ARG A 36 -22.18 -7.72 11.55
N PRO A 37 -22.66 -7.00 10.51
CA PRO A 37 -21.76 -6.38 9.56
C PRO A 37 -20.70 -5.59 10.32
N ARG A 38 -19.43 -5.96 10.14
CA ARG A 38 -18.31 -5.29 10.81
C ARG A 38 -18.31 -3.85 10.34
N LEU A 39 -18.28 -2.89 11.27
CA LEU A 39 -18.12 -1.48 10.93
C LEU A 39 -16.83 -1.35 10.13
N SER A 40 -16.95 -0.93 8.87
CA SER A 40 -15.82 -0.64 8.00
C SER A 40 -15.86 0.84 7.62
N LYS A 41 -14.68 1.44 7.53
CA LYS A 41 -14.47 2.79 7.06
C LYS A 41 -13.58 2.69 5.83
N PHE A 42 -13.96 3.39 4.78
CA PHE A 42 -13.14 3.54 3.58
C PHE A 42 -12.87 5.03 3.38
N HIS A 43 -11.60 5.38 3.27
CA HIS A 43 -11.15 6.76 3.06
C HIS A 43 -10.26 6.82 1.82
N ALA A 44 -10.46 7.85 1.01
CA ALA A 44 -9.77 8.10 -0.24
C ALA A 44 -9.75 9.62 -0.52
N PRO A 45 -8.73 10.12 -1.24
CA PRO A 45 -8.69 11.50 -1.73
C PRO A 45 -9.68 11.73 -2.89
N GLU A 46 -9.79 12.98 -3.36
CA GLU A 46 -10.24 13.24 -4.73
C GLU A 46 -9.21 12.63 -5.71
N ILE A 47 -9.68 11.91 -6.73
CA ILE A 47 -8.81 11.24 -7.71
C ILE A 47 -9.04 11.89 -9.08
N VAL A 48 -7.98 12.46 -9.64
CA VAL A 48 -7.89 12.88 -11.04
C VAL A 48 -6.97 11.90 -11.75
N PHE A 49 -7.45 11.22 -12.78
CA PHE A 49 -6.69 10.16 -13.45
C PHE A 49 -6.78 10.31 -14.97
N GLY A 50 -5.65 10.18 -15.64
CA GLY A 50 -5.58 10.10 -17.10
C GLY A 50 -4.36 10.81 -17.66
N ALA A 51 -4.00 10.48 -18.90
CA ALA A 51 -2.97 11.19 -19.63
C ALA A 51 -3.33 12.68 -19.74
N ASP A 52 -2.31 13.54 -19.68
CA ASP A 52 -2.44 15.00 -19.73
C ASP A 52 -3.20 15.62 -18.55
N SER A 53 -3.32 14.91 -17.43
CA SER A 53 -3.98 15.42 -16.22
C SER A 53 -3.09 16.30 -15.34
N LEU A 54 -1.78 16.39 -15.59
CA LEU A 54 -0.87 17.24 -14.79
C LEU A 54 -1.33 18.70 -14.56
N PRO A 55 -1.96 19.42 -15.54
CA PRO A 55 -2.49 20.76 -15.32
C PRO A 55 -3.56 20.83 -14.21
N GLU A 56 -4.29 19.73 -13.96
CA GLU A 56 -5.31 19.67 -12.91
C GLU A 56 -4.72 19.82 -11.51
N ALA A 57 -3.42 19.54 -11.31
CA ALA A 57 -2.76 19.84 -10.05
C ALA A 57 -2.76 21.35 -9.73
N ALA A 58 -2.67 22.22 -10.75
CA ALA A 58 -2.77 23.67 -10.57
C ALA A 58 -4.20 24.11 -10.25
N HIS A 59 -5.20 23.50 -10.91
CA HIS A 59 -6.61 23.76 -10.63
C HIS A 59 -6.99 23.28 -9.22
N ALA A 60 -6.52 22.10 -8.80
CA ALA A 60 -6.70 21.56 -7.46
C ALA A 60 -6.09 22.50 -6.41
N ALA A 61 -4.83 22.92 -6.59
CA ALA A 61 -4.19 23.88 -5.69
C ALA A 61 -4.99 25.19 -5.56
N LEU A 62 -5.50 25.74 -6.66
CA LEU A 62 -6.37 26.93 -6.64
C LEU A 62 -7.66 26.69 -5.84
N ARG A 63 -8.35 25.55 -6.06
CA ARG A 63 -9.58 25.19 -5.32
C ARG A 63 -9.33 25.07 -3.82
N LEU A 64 -8.14 24.60 -3.44
CA LEU A 64 -7.68 24.49 -2.06
C LEU A 64 -7.17 25.82 -1.48
N GLY A 65 -7.26 26.92 -2.23
CA GLY A 65 -6.94 28.26 -1.75
C GLY A 65 -5.46 28.65 -1.87
N ALA A 66 -4.67 27.93 -2.66
CA ALA A 66 -3.25 28.22 -2.83
C ALA A 66 -3.01 29.63 -3.38
N ARG A 67 -1.93 30.25 -2.92
CA ARG A 67 -1.29 31.45 -3.47
C ARG A 67 0.21 31.22 -3.65
N ARG A 68 0.83 30.46 -2.74
CA ARG A 68 2.26 30.12 -2.73
C ARG A 68 2.43 28.62 -2.45
N PRO A 69 2.08 27.75 -3.40
CA PRO A 69 2.21 26.31 -3.19
C PRO A 69 3.68 25.92 -3.02
N PHE A 70 3.94 25.02 -2.07
CA PHE A 70 5.25 24.41 -1.83
C PHE A 70 5.36 23.11 -2.60
N VAL A 71 6.14 23.12 -3.68
CA VAL A 71 6.35 21.98 -4.58
C VAL A 71 7.56 21.18 -4.11
N VAL A 72 7.33 19.93 -3.72
CA VAL A 72 8.34 18.96 -3.28
C VAL A 72 8.61 17.97 -4.40
N THR A 73 9.87 17.73 -4.70
CA THR A 73 10.30 16.74 -5.70
C THR A 73 11.70 16.20 -5.37
N ASP A 74 12.28 15.39 -6.25
CA ASP A 74 13.64 14.89 -6.14
C ASP A 74 14.47 15.28 -7.38
N PRO A 75 15.81 15.14 -7.33
CA PRO A 75 16.67 15.48 -8.46
C PRO A 75 16.38 14.68 -9.74
N GLY A 76 16.00 13.40 -9.64
CA GLY A 76 15.74 12.55 -10.80
C GLY A 76 14.46 12.95 -11.53
N VAL A 77 13.39 13.27 -10.78
CA VAL A 77 12.15 13.80 -11.34
C VAL A 77 12.35 15.21 -11.89
N THR A 78 13.23 16.01 -11.27
CA THR A 78 13.66 17.31 -11.82
C THR A 78 14.35 17.16 -13.17
N GLU A 79 15.28 16.21 -13.30
CA GLU A 79 15.96 15.90 -14.56
C GLU A 79 15.00 15.44 -15.66
N ALA A 80 13.95 14.69 -15.30
CA ALA A 80 12.89 14.28 -16.21
C ALA A 80 12.02 15.45 -16.72
N GLY A 81 12.09 16.63 -16.10
CA GLY A 81 11.42 17.85 -16.57
C GLY A 81 9.98 18.05 -16.05
N TRP A 82 9.40 17.06 -15.38
CA TRP A 82 8.01 17.14 -14.89
C TRP A 82 7.74 18.29 -13.90
N PRO A 83 8.64 18.61 -12.94
CA PRO A 83 8.43 19.75 -12.06
C PRO A 83 8.43 21.07 -12.84
N ALA A 84 9.19 21.19 -13.93
CA ALA A 84 9.21 22.39 -14.74
C ALA A 84 7.86 22.62 -15.46
N GLU A 85 7.26 21.56 -16.01
CA GLU A 85 5.92 21.58 -16.60
C GLU A 85 4.86 21.99 -15.57
N LEU A 86 4.84 21.33 -14.40
CA LEU A 86 3.93 21.66 -13.31
C LEU A 86 4.07 23.12 -12.84
N LEU A 87 5.31 23.61 -12.64
CA LEU A 87 5.56 25.00 -12.27
C LEU A 87 5.06 25.98 -13.34
N GLY A 88 5.09 25.60 -14.62
CA GLY A 88 4.49 26.35 -15.72
C GLY A 88 2.98 26.50 -15.54
N HIS A 89 2.27 25.39 -15.30
CA HIS A 89 0.83 25.39 -15.05
C HIS A 89 0.44 26.21 -13.81
N LEU A 90 1.17 26.05 -12.70
CA LEU A 90 0.94 26.81 -11.46
C LEU A 90 1.10 28.33 -11.70
N ARG A 91 2.13 28.76 -12.43
CA ARG A 91 2.33 30.20 -12.74
C ARG A 91 1.27 30.73 -13.70
N ALA A 92 0.87 29.95 -14.71
CA ALA A 92 -0.20 30.32 -15.63
C ALA A 92 -1.54 30.49 -14.90
N ALA A 93 -1.77 29.71 -13.84
CA ALA A 93 -2.90 29.81 -12.92
C ALA A 93 -2.79 31.01 -11.93
N GLY A 94 -1.73 31.82 -12.00
CA GLY A 94 -1.53 33.00 -11.15
C GLY A 94 -0.92 32.70 -9.77
N LEU A 95 -0.43 31.47 -9.55
CA LEU A 95 0.22 31.06 -8.31
C LEU A 95 1.72 31.40 -8.30
N ARG A 96 2.31 31.47 -7.10
CA ARG A 96 3.74 31.75 -6.89
C ARG A 96 4.44 30.55 -6.26
N PRO A 97 4.62 29.45 -7.00
CA PRO A 97 5.15 28.20 -6.44
C PRO A 97 6.59 28.34 -5.95
N GLN A 98 6.92 27.63 -4.88
CA GLN A 98 8.26 27.48 -4.35
C GLN A 98 8.70 26.03 -4.52
N LEU A 99 9.82 25.80 -5.19
CA LEU A 99 10.35 24.45 -5.42
C LEU A 99 11.35 24.08 -4.32
N TRP A 100 11.26 22.85 -3.85
CA TRP A 100 12.27 22.18 -3.05
C TRP A 100 12.50 20.76 -3.61
N ASN A 101 13.76 20.45 -3.94
CA ASN A 101 14.14 19.22 -4.63
C ASN A 101 15.35 18.51 -4.01
N GLU A 102 15.59 18.75 -2.73
CA GLU A 102 16.75 18.19 -1.99
C GLU A 102 16.36 16.92 -1.21
N ILE A 103 15.47 16.12 -1.79
CA ILE A 103 15.02 14.83 -1.22
C ILE A 103 15.79 13.69 -1.85
N THR A 104 16.28 12.79 -1.01
CA THR A 104 16.85 11.51 -1.46
C THR A 104 15.83 10.37 -1.28
N GLN A 105 16.15 9.21 -1.86
CA GLN A 105 15.35 7.99 -1.65
C GLN A 105 15.30 7.66 -0.16
N ASN A 106 14.19 7.08 0.32
CA ASN A 106 14.01 6.77 1.75
C ASN A 106 14.21 8.04 2.61
N PRO A 107 13.27 9.01 2.53
CA PRO A 107 13.48 10.38 2.98
C PRO A 107 13.87 10.40 4.44
N LYS A 108 14.88 11.20 4.79
CA LYS A 108 15.48 11.22 6.12
C LYS A 108 14.79 12.26 6.98
N ASP A 109 14.76 12.01 8.29
CA ASP A 109 14.31 12.96 9.30
C ASP A 109 14.80 14.39 9.07
N HIS A 110 16.11 14.58 8.92
CA HIS A 110 16.74 15.89 8.72
C HIS A 110 16.37 16.55 7.38
N GLU A 111 16.09 15.77 6.32
CA GLU A 111 15.60 16.30 5.05
C GLU A 111 14.20 16.88 5.24
N VAL A 112 13.31 16.17 5.94
CA VAL A 112 11.96 16.66 6.26
C VAL A 112 12.03 17.95 7.09
N HIS A 113 12.92 18.03 8.08
CA HIS A 113 13.13 19.25 8.87
C HIS A 113 13.64 20.42 8.01
N ALA A 114 14.55 20.16 7.06
CA ALA A 114 15.03 21.19 6.13
C ALA A 114 13.91 21.68 5.20
N GLY A 115 13.09 20.76 4.69
CA GLY A 115 11.89 21.08 3.90
C GLY A 115 10.88 21.92 4.67
N PHE A 116 10.64 21.57 5.94
CA PHE A 116 9.76 22.34 6.82
C PHE A 116 10.29 23.77 7.04
N ALA A 117 11.59 23.94 7.31
CA ALA A 117 12.19 25.27 7.42
C ALA A 117 12.04 26.09 6.12
N ARG A 118 12.14 25.43 4.95
CA ARG A 118 11.93 26.06 3.64
C ARG A 118 10.46 26.48 3.45
N TYR A 119 9.52 25.62 3.83
CA TYR A 119 8.08 25.88 3.77
C TYR A 119 7.71 27.12 4.61
N GLU A 120 8.14 27.15 5.87
CA GLU A 120 7.87 28.24 6.82
C GLU A 120 8.44 29.58 6.35
N ASN A 121 9.73 29.62 6.01
CA ASN A 121 10.40 30.85 5.54
C ASN A 121 9.80 31.40 4.24
N SER A 122 9.15 30.53 3.48
CA SER A 122 8.51 30.89 2.23
C SER A 122 7.04 31.30 2.40
N GLY A 123 6.43 31.16 3.58
CA GLY A 123 5.01 31.47 3.80
C GLY A 123 4.10 30.75 2.80
N CYS A 124 4.34 29.45 2.60
CA CYS A 124 3.54 28.62 1.71
C CYS A 124 2.21 28.20 2.35
N ASP A 125 1.27 27.72 1.53
CA ASP A 125 -0.12 27.47 1.95
C ASP A 125 -0.67 26.08 1.57
N VAL A 126 -0.27 25.55 0.42
CA VAL A 126 -0.61 24.20 -0.05
C VAL A 126 0.68 23.45 -0.37
N VAL A 127 0.77 22.17 -0.02
CA VAL A 127 1.92 21.32 -0.35
C VAL A 127 1.57 20.47 -1.57
N ILE A 128 2.45 20.48 -2.56
CA ILE A 128 2.33 19.66 -3.77
C ILE A 128 3.52 18.72 -3.85
N GLY A 129 3.30 17.41 -3.78
CA GLY A 129 4.36 16.42 -4.00
C GLY A 129 4.31 15.91 -5.44
N ILE A 130 5.40 16.06 -6.20
CA ILE A 130 5.55 15.46 -7.54
C ILE A 130 6.76 14.54 -7.58
N GLY A 131 6.51 13.23 -7.53
CA GLY A 131 7.57 12.24 -7.43
C GLY A 131 7.09 10.86 -7.00
N GLY A 132 8.03 10.00 -6.64
CA GLY A 132 7.71 8.68 -6.06
C GLY A 132 7.31 8.77 -4.57
N GLY A 133 7.14 7.61 -3.94
CA GLY A 133 6.75 7.55 -2.51
C GLY A 133 7.65 8.35 -1.57
N SER A 134 8.97 8.39 -1.82
CA SER A 134 9.90 9.18 -0.99
C SER A 134 9.61 10.68 -1.02
N VAL A 135 9.28 11.22 -2.19
CA VAL A 135 8.90 12.64 -2.33
C VAL A 135 7.57 12.91 -1.63
N ILE A 136 6.59 12.02 -1.82
CA ILE A 136 5.25 12.18 -1.25
C ILE A 136 5.29 12.08 0.28
N ASP A 137 6.04 11.13 0.83
CA ASP A 137 6.22 10.99 2.28
C ASP A 137 6.95 12.20 2.88
N ALA A 138 7.99 12.72 2.19
CA ALA A 138 8.62 13.96 2.61
C ALA A 138 7.65 15.14 2.59
N ALA A 139 6.83 15.27 1.55
CA ALA A 139 5.81 16.32 1.44
C ALA A 139 4.77 16.23 2.59
N LYS A 140 4.31 15.02 2.89
CA LYS A 140 3.44 14.74 4.05
C LYS A 140 4.11 15.10 5.37
N GLY A 141 5.38 14.75 5.55
CA GLY A 141 6.17 15.11 6.74
C GLY A 141 6.31 16.62 6.92
N VAL A 142 6.58 17.36 5.84
CA VAL A 142 6.62 18.84 5.87
C VAL A 142 5.27 19.43 6.27
N ALA A 143 4.18 18.96 5.66
CA ALA A 143 2.83 19.42 5.96
C ALA A 143 2.44 19.11 7.41
N LEU A 144 2.84 17.95 7.94
CA LEU A 144 2.64 17.58 9.34
C LEU A 144 3.32 18.59 10.27
N LEU A 145 4.62 18.82 10.08
CA LEU A 145 5.40 19.73 10.93
C LEU A 145 4.91 21.18 10.83
N ALA A 146 4.38 21.60 9.67
CA ALA A 146 3.85 22.93 9.44
C ALA A 146 2.78 23.37 10.44
N THR A 147 1.97 22.44 10.95
CA THR A 147 0.88 22.77 11.89
C THR A 147 1.00 22.12 13.26
N ASN A 148 1.73 21.01 13.37
CA ASN A 148 1.87 20.30 14.64
C ASN A 148 3.20 20.60 15.36
N GLY A 149 4.20 21.15 14.66
CA GLY A 149 5.51 21.51 15.24
C GLY A 149 6.36 20.29 15.64
N GLY A 150 7.25 20.48 16.61
CA GLY A 150 8.08 19.41 17.15
C GLY A 150 9.07 18.80 16.16
N THR A 151 9.37 17.51 16.34
CA THR A 151 10.22 16.72 15.44
C THR A 151 9.42 15.60 14.80
N ILE A 152 9.83 15.13 13.62
CA ILE A 152 9.06 14.11 12.89
C ILE A 152 8.93 12.78 13.67
N GLY A 153 9.92 12.45 14.49
CA GLY A 153 9.89 11.29 15.39
C GLY A 153 8.83 11.36 16.49
N ASP A 154 8.35 12.56 16.85
CA ASP A 154 7.27 12.73 17.82
C ASP A 154 5.93 12.15 17.34
N TYR A 155 5.83 11.83 16.05
CA TYR A 155 4.61 11.33 15.41
C TYR A 155 4.68 9.85 15.03
N GLU A 156 5.76 9.15 15.34
CA GLU A 156 5.88 7.70 15.16
C GLU A 156 4.71 6.97 15.84
N GLY A 157 3.98 6.14 15.09
CA GLY A 157 2.80 5.41 15.55
C GLY A 157 1.49 5.88 14.91
N ILE A 158 0.37 5.62 15.59
CA ILE A 158 -1.00 5.78 15.07
C ILE A 158 -1.67 7.00 15.70
N ASP A 159 -2.29 7.84 14.87
CA ASP A 159 -3.16 8.97 15.22
C ASP A 159 -2.52 9.95 16.22
N ARG A 160 -1.21 10.23 16.06
CA ARG A 160 -0.46 11.21 16.87
C ARG A 160 -0.53 12.65 16.33
N ILE A 161 -1.12 12.84 15.16
CA ILE A 161 -1.32 14.16 14.53
C ILE A 161 -2.59 14.78 15.12
N THR A 162 -2.47 15.89 15.85
CA THR A 162 -3.58 16.47 16.63
C THR A 162 -4.21 17.70 15.96
N HIS A 163 -3.52 18.33 15.02
CA HIS A 163 -4.00 19.49 14.27
C HIS A 163 -4.13 19.17 12.78
N PRO A 164 -5.16 19.73 12.09
CA PRO A 164 -5.23 19.66 10.63
C PRO A 164 -3.92 20.14 9.99
N ILE A 165 -3.51 19.49 8.90
CA ILE A 165 -2.32 19.86 8.15
C ILE A 165 -2.70 20.71 6.92
N PRO A 166 -1.75 21.45 6.31
CA PRO A 166 -2.01 22.17 5.07
C PRO A 166 -2.51 21.22 3.97
N PRO A 167 -3.34 21.70 3.03
CA PRO A 167 -3.85 20.85 1.97
C PRO A 167 -2.74 20.21 1.14
N LEU A 168 -2.98 18.98 0.70
CA LEU A 168 -2.06 18.12 0.00
C LEU A 168 -2.56 17.81 -1.42
N VAL A 169 -1.74 18.11 -2.43
CA VAL A 169 -1.94 17.66 -3.82
C VAL A 169 -0.78 16.75 -4.20
N MET A 170 -1.06 15.49 -4.53
CA MET A 170 -0.03 14.50 -4.84
C MET A 170 -0.06 14.11 -6.32
N VAL A 171 1.11 14.07 -6.93
CA VAL A 171 1.32 13.78 -8.35
C VAL A 171 2.34 12.62 -8.42
N PRO A 172 1.90 11.35 -8.35
CA PRO A 172 2.81 10.23 -8.32
C PRO A 172 3.52 10.04 -9.67
N SER A 173 4.85 9.89 -9.63
CA SER A 173 5.69 9.53 -10.79
C SER A 173 6.17 8.08 -10.75
N THR A 174 5.59 7.26 -9.88
CA THR A 174 5.88 5.83 -9.76
C THR A 174 4.58 5.04 -9.61
N SER A 175 4.50 3.85 -10.18
CA SER A 175 3.35 2.96 -10.07
C SER A 175 3.60 1.84 -9.06
N GLY A 176 3.61 2.16 -7.76
CA GLY A 176 3.82 1.17 -6.69
C GLY A 176 3.31 1.54 -5.31
N THR A 177 3.87 2.61 -4.73
CA THR A 177 3.78 2.86 -3.29
C THR A 177 2.38 3.19 -2.78
N GLY A 178 1.50 3.72 -3.65
CA GLY A 178 0.18 4.24 -3.27
C GLY A 178 0.23 5.39 -2.27
N ALA A 179 1.40 6.02 -2.08
CA ALA A 179 1.60 7.08 -1.10
C ALA A 179 0.73 8.31 -1.38
N ASP A 180 0.35 8.55 -2.63
CA ASP A 180 -0.54 9.62 -3.09
C ASP A 180 -2.01 9.43 -2.65
N VAL A 181 -2.39 8.26 -2.17
CA VAL A 181 -3.74 8.01 -1.62
C VAL A 181 -3.73 7.52 -0.18
N SER A 182 -2.55 7.16 0.34
CA SER A 182 -2.44 6.47 1.62
C SER A 182 -2.45 7.39 2.84
N GLN A 183 -2.80 6.84 4.00
CA GLN A 183 -2.72 7.52 5.30
C GLN A 183 -1.39 7.30 6.04
N PHE A 184 -0.37 6.82 5.32
CA PHE A 184 0.96 6.53 5.86
C PHE A 184 1.96 7.59 5.44
N CYS A 185 2.96 7.81 6.28
CA CYS A 185 4.17 8.58 5.97
C CYS A 185 5.37 7.83 6.55
N ILE A 186 6.30 7.44 5.68
CA ILE A 186 7.45 6.59 6.03
C ILE A 186 8.75 7.41 5.94
N ILE A 187 9.36 7.67 7.10
CA ILE A 187 10.58 8.49 7.21
C ILE A 187 11.71 7.66 7.81
N THR A 188 12.92 7.79 7.29
CA THR A 188 14.11 7.14 7.85
C THR A 188 14.61 7.94 9.07
N ASP A 189 14.64 7.30 10.24
CA ASP A 189 15.32 7.80 11.44
C ASP A 189 16.82 7.54 11.30
N THR A 190 17.58 8.61 11.16
CA THR A 190 19.03 8.50 10.90
C THR A 190 19.84 8.23 12.15
N GLU A 191 19.26 8.42 13.34
CA GLU A 191 19.89 8.08 14.62
C GLU A 191 19.70 6.60 14.97
N ARG A 192 18.47 6.09 14.82
CA ARG A 192 18.11 4.69 15.12
C ARG A 192 18.40 3.71 13.99
N LEU A 193 18.63 4.21 12.77
CA LEU A 193 18.78 3.42 11.54
C LEU A 193 17.55 2.51 11.31
N THR A 194 16.36 3.09 11.49
CA THR A 194 15.07 2.41 11.34
C THR A 194 14.09 3.27 10.56
N LYS A 195 13.02 2.65 10.08
CA LYS A 195 11.90 3.34 9.43
C LYS A 195 10.87 3.76 10.48
N LEU A 196 10.63 5.07 10.60
CA LEU A 196 9.49 5.62 11.31
C LEU A 196 8.25 5.41 10.46
N THR A 197 7.24 4.76 11.04
CA THR A 197 5.93 4.61 10.43
C THR A 197 4.95 5.55 11.13
N ILE A 198 4.53 6.59 10.43
CA ILE A 198 3.53 7.55 10.90
C ILE A 198 2.20 7.21 10.21
N MET A 199 1.17 7.00 11.02
CA MET A 199 -0.17 6.64 10.57
C MET A 199 -1.17 7.68 11.07
N GLY A 200 -1.95 8.26 10.17
CA GLY A 200 -3.03 9.14 10.60
C GLY A 200 -3.83 9.67 9.42
N ARG A 201 -5.14 9.85 9.63
CA ARG A 201 -6.05 10.31 8.57
C ARG A 201 -5.65 11.65 7.96
N ALA A 202 -5.04 12.52 8.75
CA ALA A 202 -4.58 13.82 8.28
C ALA A 202 -3.59 13.68 7.12
N LEU A 203 -2.93 12.53 6.96
CA LEU A 203 -1.96 12.25 5.91
C LEU A 203 -2.60 11.77 4.60
N VAL A 204 -3.89 11.43 4.58
CA VAL A 204 -4.58 11.15 3.31
C VAL A 204 -4.62 12.46 2.52
N PRO A 205 -4.09 12.49 1.29
CA PRO A 205 -4.08 13.72 0.52
C PRO A 205 -5.48 14.26 0.24
N ASP A 206 -5.60 15.54 -0.07
CA ASP A 206 -6.88 16.10 -0.52
C ASP A 206 -7.16 15.70 -1.97
N VAL A 207 -6.12 15.73 -2.82
CA VAL A 207 -6.21 15.39 -4.24
C VAL A 207 -5.00 14.56 -4.68
N SER A 208 -5.24 13.44 -5.36
CA SER A 208 -4.22 12.74 -6.16
C SER A 208 -4.46 12.98 -7.65
N VAL A 209 -3.44 13.45 -8.36
CA VAL A 209 -3.44 13.72 -9.81
C VAL A 209 -2.49 12.75 -10.49
N ILE A 210 -3.06 11.71 -11.10
CA ILE A 210 -2.34 10.57 -11.65
C ILE A 210 -2.30 10.72 -13.16
N ASP A 211 -1.16 11.25 -13.64
CA ASP A 211 -0.85 11.37 -15.05
C ASP A 211 0.13 10.24 -15.47
N PRO A 212 -0.35 9.19 -16.18
CA PRO A 212 0.48 8.05 -16.55
C PRO A 212 1.71 8.40 -17.41
N ARG A 213 1.73 9.59 -18.03
CA ARG A 213 2.89 10.07 -18.81
C ARG A 213 4.14 10.16 -17.92
N LEU A 214 3.98 10.48 -16.63
CA LEU A 214 5.12 10.59 -15.70
C LEU A 214 5.84 9.25 -15.47
N LEU A 215 5.17 8.12 -15.72
CA LEU A 215 5.74 6.80 -15.51
C LEU A 215 6.73 6.40 -16.62
N VAL A 216 6.69 7.04 -17.79
CA VAL A 216 7.57 6.68 -18.92
C VAL A 216 9.04 7.03 -18.65
N THR A 217 9.30 7.94 -17.71
CA THR A 217 10.65 8.37 -17.33
C THR A 217 11.25 7.54 -16.19
N MET A 218 10.53 6.54 -15.67
CA MET A 218 11.06 5.67 -14.63
C MET A 218 12.21 4.79 -15.15
N PRO A 219 13.33 4.66 -14.43
CA PRO A 219 14.35 3.67 -14.76
C PRO A 219 13.81 2.25 -14.51
N ASP A 220 14.29 1.28 -15.30
CA ASP A 220 13.80 -0.11 -15.29
C ASP A 220 13.79 -0.76 -13.92
N TRP A 221 14.87 -0.61 -13.15
CA TRP A 221 14.98 -1.21 -11.83
C TRP A 221 13.88 -0.67 -10.89
N LEU A 222 13.54 0.63 -11.01
CA LEU A 222 12.51 1.26 -10.20
C LEU A 222 11.13 0.79 -10.66
N ASN A 223 10.92 0.68 -11.97
CA ASN A 223 9.69 0.14 -12.53
C ASN A 223 9.39 -1.28 -12.03
N ALA A 224 10.38 -2.16 -12.09
CA ALA A 224 10.31 -3.52 -11.55
C ALA A 224 9.98 -3.51 -10.05
N ALA A 225 10.75 -2.77 -9.26
CA ALA A 225 10.55 -2.70 -7.81
C ALA A 225 9.14 -2.18 -7.45
N THR A 226 8.72 -1.04 -8.01
CA THR A 226 7.43 -0.45 -7.67
C THR A 226 6.25 -1.28 -8.18
N GLY A 227 6.39 -1.95 -9.32
CA GLY A 227 5.34 -2.85 -9.80
C GLY A 227 5.12 -4.03 -8.86
N LEU A 228 6.20 -4.67 -8.40
CA LEU A 228 6.12 -5.75 -7.41
C LEU A 228 5.63 -5.27 -6.05
N ASP A 229 5.90 -4.02 -5.70
CA ASP A 229 5.34 -3.37 -4.52
C ASP A 229 3.81 -3.29 -4.60
N ALA A 230 3.27 -2.78 -5.71
CA ALA A 230 1.82 -2.75 -5.96
C ALA A 230 1.19 -4.16 -5.95
N LEU A 231 1.87 -5.18 -6.49
CA LEU A 231 1.41 -6.57 -6.41
C LEU A 231 1.32 -7.05 -4.97
N THR A 232 2.35 -6.75 -4.18
CA THR A 232 2.44 -7.11 -2.77
C THR A 232 1.33 -6.43 -1.98
N HIS A 233 1.12 -5.13 -2.19
CA HIS A 233 0.01 -4.37 -1.61
C HIS A 233 -1.34 -5.02 -1.92
N GLY A 234 -1.61 -5.36 -3.19
CA GLY A 234 -2.85 -6.01 -3.58
C GLY A 234 -3.06 -7.36 -2.88
N ILE A 235 -2.03 -8.23 -2.87
CA ILE A 235 -2.12 -9.54 -2.23
C ILE A 235 -2.29 -9.42 -0.72
N GLU A 236 -1.47 -8.63 -0.03
CA GLU A 236 -1.54 -8.48 1.42
C GLU A 236 -2.82 -7.80 1.88
N ALA A 237 -3.28 -6.76 1.18
CA ALA A 237 -4.55 -6.11 1.48
C ALA A 237 -5.75 -7.06 1.30
N PHE A 238 -5.71 -7.95 0.30
CA PHE A 238 -6.76 -8.93 0.07
C PHE A 238 -6.83 -9.99 1.18
N VAL A 239 -5.69 -10.45 1.70
CA VAL A 239 -5.66 -11.49 2.74
C VAL A 239 -5.61 -10.92 4.16
N SER A 240 -5.52 -9.60 4.32
CA SER A 240 -5.47 -8.92 5.61
C SER A 240 -6.69 -9.21 6.48
N LEU A 241 -6.51 -9.28 7.81
CA LEU A 241 -7.60 -9.34 8.80
C LEU A 241 -8.48 -8.09 8.83
N ALA A 242 -8.05 -6.99 8.22
CA ALA A 242 -8.81 -5.74 8.11
C ALA A 242 -9.44 -5.53 6.72
N HIS A 243 -9.39 -6.53 5.85
CA HIS A 243 -10.03 -6.49 4.53
C HIS A 243 -11.56 -6.30 4.62
N GLY A 244 -12.17 -5.86 3.51
CA GLY A 244 -13.60 -5.76 3.34
C GLY A 244 -13.99 -5.61 1.86
N PRO A 245 -15.30 -5.63 1.52
CA PRO A 245 -15.75 -5.70 0.13
C PRO A 245 -15.19 -4.61 -0.81
N LEU A 246 -15.01 -3.39 -0.28
CA LEU A 246 -14.43 -2.27 -1.04
C LEU A 246 -12.93 -2.48 -1.30
N THR A 247 -12.16 -2.91 -0.29
CA THR A 247 -10.72 -3.18 -0.46
C THR A 247 -10.48 -4.42 -1.31
N ASP A 248 -11.33 -5.44 -1.19
CA ASP A 248 -11.22 -6.71 -1.92
C ASP A 248 -11.32 -6.50 -3.44
N THR A 249 -12.25 -5.63 -3.87
CA THR A 249 -12.44 -5.30 -5.28
C THR A 249 -11.19 -4.64 -5.86
N HIS A 250 -10.67 -3.62 -5.17
CA HIS A 250 -9.47 -2.91 -5.59
C HIS A 250 -8.22 -3.79 -5.55
N ALA A 251 -8.07 -4.59 -4.51
CA ALA A 251 -6.93 -5.48 -4.34
C ALA A 251 -6.82 -6.50 -5.47
N LEU A 252 -7.91 -7.20 -5.80
CA LEU A 252 -7.90 -8.21 -6.87
C LEU A 252 -7.68 -7.60 -8.25
N HIS A 253 -8.29 -6.45 -8.53
CA HIS A 253 -8.09 -5.79 -9.82
C HIS A 253 -6.66 -5.25 -9.97
N ALA A 254 -6.07 -4.71 -8.89
CA ALA A 254 -4.66 -4.33 -8.87
C ALA A 254 -3.74 -5.52 -9.18
N VAL A 255 -3.97 -6.67 -8.54
CA VAL A 255 -3.21 -7.91 -8.81
C VAL A 255 -3.28 -8.31 -10.29
N ALA A 256 -4.49 -8.29 -10.86
CA ALA A 256 -4.70 -8.63 -12.26
C ALA A 256 -3.95 -7.68 -13.21
N LEU A 257 -4.05 -6.37 -12.95
CA LEU A 257 -3.40 -5.35 -13.76
C LEU A 257 -1.87 -5.44 -13.68
N VAL A 258 -1.30 -5.60 -12.48
CA VAL A 258 0.16 -5.72 -12.32
C VAL A 258 0.67 -6.96 -13.05
N HIS A 259 0.08 -8.13 -12.78
CA HIS A 259 0.52 -9.39 -13.37
C HIS A 259 0.49 -9.34 -14.92
N THR A 260 -0.56 -8.73 -15.48
CA THR A 260 -0.71 -8.61 -16.94
C THR A 260 0.26 -7.61 -17.56
N ASN A 261 0.54 -6.47 -16.90
CA ASN A 261 1.17 -5.33 -17.57
C ASN A 261 2.63 -5.07 -17.17
N LEU A 262 3.05 -5.48 -15.97
CA LEU A 262 4.40 -5.19 -15.48
C LEU A 262 5.49 -5.73 -16.43
N PRO A 263 5.47 -7.00 -16.90
CA PRO A 263 6.48 -7.48 -17.86
C PRO A 263 6.50 -6.65 -19.15
N THR A 264 5.33 -6.23 -19.63
CA THR A 264 5.22 -5.42 -20.85
C THR A 264 5.86 -4.04 -20.66
N THR A 265 5.71 -3.40 -19.51
CA THR A 265 6.38 -2.12 -19.24
C THR A 265 7.91 -2.22 -19.21
N MET A 266 8.46 -3.40 -18.90
CA MET A 266 9.91 -3.64 -18.95
C MET A 266 10.41 -3.76 -20.40
N LEU A 267 9.61 -4.38 -21.28
CA LEU A 267 9.94 -4.58 -22.69
C LEU A 267 9.66 -3.34 -23.56
N ARG A 268 8.60 -2.59 -23.24
CA ARG A 268 8.09 -1.45 -24.00
C ARG A 268 7.88 -0.24 -23.10
N ARG A 269 9.00 0.40 -22.77
CA ARG A 269 9.09 1.39 -21.68
C ARG A 269 8.24 2.64 -21.87
N THR A 270 8.03 3.04 -23.12
CA THR A 270 7.30 4.25 -23.51
C THR A 270 5.87 3.98 -23.98
N ASP A 271 5.41 2.72 -23.98
CA ASP A 271 4.03 2.41 -24.36
C ASP A 271 3.08 2.91 -23.27
N GLU A 272 2.23 3.87 -23.61
CA GLU A 272 1.31 4.52 -22.67
C GLU A 272 0.26 3.56 -22.09
N GLY A 273 -0.18 2.56 -22.87
CA GLY A 273 -1.20 1.59 -22.44
C GLY A 273 -0.81 0.82 -21.18
N PRO A 274 0.28 0.03 -21.20
CA PRO A 274 0.80 -0.67 -20.03
C PRO A 274 1.13 0.27 -18.86
N ARG A 275 1.64 1.48 -19.13
CA ARG A 275 1.89 2.50 -18.09
C ARG A 275 0.61 2.98 -17.42
N THR A 276 -0.44 3.22 -18.20
CA THR A 276 -1.77 3.58 -17.68
C THR A 276 -2.35 2.45 -16.85
N ALA A 277 -2.21 1.19 -17.29
CA ALA A 277 -2.65 0.04 -16.52
C ALA A 277 -1.88 -0.10 -15.19
N MET A 278 -0.56 0.12 -15.19
CA MET A 278 0.24 0.12 -13.97
C MET A 278 -0.10 1.30 -13.04
N ALA A 279 -0.41 2.48 -13.57
CA ALA A 279 -0.90 3.61 -12.79
C ALA A 279 -2.22 3.26 -12.07
N GLN A 280 -3.16 2.66 -12.80
CA GLN A 280 -4.42 2.17 -12.23
C GLN A 280 -4.18 1.09 -11.18
N ALA A 281 -3.27 0.15 -11.44
CA ALA A 281 -2.93 -0.90 -10.50
C ALA A 281 -2.38 -0.35 -9.18
N ALA A 282 -1.47 0.62 -9.24
CA ALA A 282 -0.89 1.27 -8.07
C ALA A 282 -1.94 2.07 -7.27
N LEU A 283 -2.83 2.78 -7.97
CA LEU A 283 -3.96 3.48 -7.35
C LEU A 283 -4.85 2.50 -6.57
N GLU A 284 -5.28 1.41 -7.21
CA GLU A 284 -6.19 0.46 -6.59
C GLU A 284 -5.53 -0.34 -5.47
N ALA A 285 -4.26 -0.74 -5.64
CA ALA A 285 -3.47 -1.30 -4.56
C ALA A 285 -3.40 -0.33 -3.36
N GLY A 286 -3.14 0.95 -3.63
CA GLY A 286 -3.13 2.05 -2.66
C GLY A 286 -4.43 2.18 -1.89
N LEU A 287 -5.56 2.24 -2.60
CA LEU A 287 -6.90 2.33 -2.03
C LEU A 287 -7.25 1.10 -1.18
N ALA A 288 -6.78 -0.08 -1.57
CA ALA A 288 -6.95 -1.30 -0.81
C ALA A 288 -6.13 -1.28 0.49
N PHE A 289 -4.79 -1.16 0.40
CA PHE A 289 -3.93 -1.31 1.56
C PHE A 289 -4.06 -0.14 2.54
N THR A 290 -4.36 1.07 2.08
CA THR A 290 -4.58 2.18 3.00
C THR A 290 -5.76 1.93 3.94
N ASN A 291 -6.72 1.10 3.54
CA ASN A 291 -7.91 0.79 4.34
C ASN A 291 -7.87 -0.61 4.98
N ALA A 292 -7.13 -1.56 4.40
CA ALA A 292 -6.96 -2.92 4.91
C ALA A 292 -5.62 -3.15 5.61
N ILE A 293 -4.71 -2.17 5.64
CA ILE A 293 -3.32 -2.35 6.07
C ILE A 293 -2.66 -3.48 5.23
N LEU A 294 -1.62 -4.13 5.73
CA LEU A 294 -0.76 -5.06 5.02
C LEU A 294 -0.51 -6.31 5.88
N GLY A 295 0.61 -6.99 5.68
CA GLY A 295 0.94 -8.22 6.40
C GLY A 295 2.42 -8.41 6.67
N ALA A 296 2.80 -9.68 6.82
CA ALA A 296 4.14 -10.07 7.22
C ALA A 296 5.22 -9.72 6.18
N THR A 297 4.89 -9.61 4.89
CA THR A 297 5.86 -9.24 3.84
C THR A 297 6.40 -7.84 4.10
N HIS A 298 5.52 -6.86 4.26
CA HIS A 298 5.92 -5.49 4.58
C HIS A 298 6.60 -5.39 5.94
N ALA A 299 6.06 -6.06 6.97
CA ALA A 299 6.66 -6.07 8.30
C ALA A 299 8.13 -6.53 8.28
N MET A 300 8.43 -7.57 7.51
CA MET A 300 9.79 -8.09 7.31
C MET A 300 10.63 -7.16 6.41
N SER A 301 10.02 -6.64 5.33
CA SER A 301 10.67 -5.76 4.35
C SER A 301 11.16 -4.45 4.96
N HIS A 302 10.38 -3.84 5.86
CA HIS A 302 10.78 -2.63 6.59
C HIS A 302 12.09 -2.82 7.36
N GLN A 303 12.34 -4.01 7.92
CA GLN A 303 13.56 -4.27 8.69
C GLN A 303 14.78 -4.39 7.79
N VAL A 304 14.64 -5.10 6.66
CA VAL A 304 15.70 -5.23 5.66
C VAL A 304 15.99 -3.88 5.01
N GLY A 305 14.94 -3.13 4.64
CA GLY A 305 15.04 -1.82 4.03
C GLY A 305 15.66 -0.78 4.96
N GLY A 306 15.35 -0.81 6.27
CA GLY A 306 16.00 0.04 7.26
C GLY A 306 17.49 -0.28 7.45
N MET A 307 17.86 -1.57 7.40
CA MET A 307 19.24 -2.02 7.58
C MET A 307 20.14 -1.73 6.37
N LEU A 308 19.62 -1.91 5.15
CA LEU A 308 20.41 -1.87 3.90
C LEU A 308 20.11 -0.65 3.02
N ASP A 309 19.16 0.20 3.42
CA ASP A 309 18.67 1.36 2.65
C ASP A 309 18.20 0.99 1.23
N LEU A 310 17.58 -0.18 1.08
CA LEU A 310 17.10 -0.70 -0.21
C LEU A 310 15.62 -0.36 -0.49
N PRO A 311 15.22 -0.29 -1.78
CA PRO A 311 13.81 -0.11 -2.17
C PRO A 311 12.92 -1.29 -1.72
N HIS A 312 11.75 -0.98 -1.17
CA HIS A 312 10.89 -1.98 -0.50
C HIS A 312 10.34 -3.00 -1.48
N GLY A 313 9.89 -2.55 -2.66
CA GLY A 313 9.38 -3.41 -3.72
C GLY A 313 10.36 -4.50 -4.19
N LEU A 314 11.66 -4.22 -4.15
CA LEU A 314 12.71 -5.23 -4.44
C LEU A 314 12.71 -6.33 -3.38
N ILE A 315 12.70 -5.94 -2.11
CA ILE A 315 12.71 -6.86 -0.96
C ILE A 315 11.39 -7.65 -0.92
N ASN A 316 10.27 -6.97 -1.17
CA ASN A 316 8.93 -7.56 -1.25
C ASN A 316 8.88 -8.66 -2.32
N GLY A 317 9.46 -8.43 -3.50
CA GLY A 317 9.57 -9.44 -4.56
C GLY A 317 10.30 -10.72 -4.13
N VAL A 318 11.27 -10.61 -3.21
CA VAL A 318 11.97 -11.78 -2.64
C VAL A 318 11.11 -12.47 -1.58
N LEU A 319 10.54 -11.70 -0.65
CA LEU A 319 9.86 -12.22 0.54
C LEU A 319 8.46 -12.79 0.26
N LEU A 320 7.70 -12.15 -0.63
CA LEU A 320 6.27 -12.40 -0.81
C LEU A 320 5.94 -13.88 -1.12
N PRO A 321 6.65 -14.60 -2.01
CA PRO A 321 6.39 -16.02 -2.25
C PRO A 321 6.48 -16.90 -0.99
N HIS A 322 7.35 -16.55 -0.04
CA HIS A 322 7.50 -17.30 1.21
C HIS A 322 6.36 -16.97 2.19
N VAL A 323 5.99 -15.70 2.27
CA VAL A 323 4.88 -15.23 3.12
C VAL A 323 3.53 -15.75 2.62
N ILE A 324 3.30 -15.82 1.31
CA ILE A 324 2.11 -16.45 0.71
C ILE A 324 1.95 -17.88 1.22
N ARG A 325 3.01 -18.70 1.17
CA ARG A 325 2.97 -20.09 1.65
C ARG A 325 2.73 -20.17 3.15
N PHE A 326 3.35 -19.27 3.92
CA PHE A 326 3.11 -19.20 5.36
C PHE A 326 1.65 -18.84 5.68
N ASN A 327 1.09 -17.82 5.06
CA ASN A 327 -0.29 -17.40 5.29
C ASN A 327 -1.30 -18.44 4.80
N GLY A 328 -1.06 -19.02 3.63
CA GLY A 328 -1.91 -20.05 3.02
C GLY A 328 -2.04 -21.32 3.85
N ALA A 329 -0.99 -21.72 4.58
CA ALA A 329 -1.09 -22.86 5.51
C ALA A 329 -2.03 -22.60 6.71
N GLY A 330 -2.43 -21.35 6.97
CA GLY A 330 -3.45 -21.01 7.96
C GLY A 330 -4.87 -20.95 7.38
N ASP A 331 -5.04 -20.18 6.31
CA ASP A 331 -6.28 -20.13 5.51
C ASP A 331 -5.95 -20.04 4.02
N PRO A 332 -6.09 -21.14 3.27
CA PRO A 332 -5.73 -21.16 1.87
C PRO A 332 -6.87 -20.65 0.95
N THR A 333 -8.09 -20.43 1.47
CA THR A 333 -9.28 -20.18 0.65
C THR A 333 -9.21 -18.87 -0.12
N ARG A 334 -8.59 -17.83 0.47
CA ARG A 334 -8.42 -16.51 -0.14
C ARG A 334 -7.37 -16.48 -1.26
N PHE A 335 -6.57 -17.53 -1.45
CA PHE A 335 -5.61 -17.59 -2.54
C PHE A 335 -6.23 -18.05 -3.86
N VAL A 336 -7.41 -18.67 -3.85
CA VAL A 336 -8.13 -19.04 -5.09
C VAL A 336 -8.54 -17.79 -5.89
N PRO A 337 -9.19 -16.75 -5.32
CA PRO A 337 -9.49 -15.51 -6.05
C PRO A 337 -8.23 -14.79 -6.55
N ILE A 338 -7.13 -14.82 -5.79
CA ILE A 338 -5.86 -14.22 -6.22
C ILE A 338 -5.34 -14.95 -7.46
N ALA A 339 -5.33 -16.28 -7.45
CA ALA A 339 -4.93 -17.09 -8.59
C ALA A 339 -5.77 -16.78 -9.83
N GLN A 340 -7.09 -16.63 -9.66
CA GLN A 340 -8.00 -16.24 -10.73
C GLN A 340 -7.71 -14.83 -11.27
N ALA A 341 -7.43 -13.87 -10.38
CA ALA A 341 -7.06 -12.51 -10.78
C ALA A 341 -5.76 -12.48 -11.58
N MET A 342 -4.79 -13.35 -11.26
CA MET A 342 -3.56 -13.55 -12.02
C MET A 342 -3.77 -14.39 -13.31
N GLY A 343 -5.01 -14.73 -13.67
CA GLY A 343 -5.31 -15.52 -14.86
C GLY A 343 -4.82 -16.97 -14.81
N LEU A 344 -4.53 -17.50 -13.62
CA LEU A 344 -4.12 -18.89 -13.44
C LEU A 344 -5.35 -19.83 -13.51
N ASP A 345 -5.15 -21.10 -13.85
CA ASP A 345 -6.21 -22.11 -13.98
C ASP A 345 -6.75 -22.58 -12.59
N ALA A 346 -7.28 -21.63 -11.82
CA ALA A 346 -7.86 -21.84 -10.50
C ALA A 346 -9.37 -22.03 -10.61
N ARG A 347 -9.78 -23.28 -10.73
CA ARG A 347 -11.17 -23.69 -10.90
C ARG A 347 -11.97 -23.57 -9.58
N PRO A 348 -13.27 -23.25 -9.62
CA PRO A 348 -14.12 -23.32 -8.43
C PRO A 348 -14.04 -24.70 -7.75
N GLY A 349 -13.73 -24.72 -6.46
CA GLY A 349 -13.55 -25.96 -5.69
C GLY A 349 -12.16 -26.60 -5.75
N MET A 350 -11.18 -25.95 -6.40
CA MET A 350 -9.77 -26.33 -6.29
C MET A 350 -9.33 -26.34 -4.81
N PRO A 351 -8.50 -27.32 -4.37
CA PRO A 351 -7.91 -27.29 -3.04
C PRO A 351 -7.12 -26.00 -2.84
N GLY A 352 -7.39 -25.28 -1.75
CA GLY A 352 -6.73 -23.99 -1.52
C GLY A 352 -5.20 -24.10 -1.48
N ASP A 353 -4.65 -25.20 -0.94
CA ASP A 353 -3.20 -25.41 -0.87
C ASP A 353 -2.54 -25.42 -2.27
N GLU A 354 -3.25 -25.94 -3.28
CA GLU A 354 -2.78 -25.90 -4.68
C GLU A 354 -2.77 -24.47 -5.20
N ALA A 355 -3.81 -23.68 -4.90
CA ALA A 355 -3.87 -22.27 -5.27
C ALA A 355 -2.76 -21.44 -4.58
N VAL A 356 -2.45 -21.73 -3.32
CA VAL A 356 -1.35 -21.08 -2.58
C VAL A 356 -0.02 -21.29 -3.30
N ASP A 357 0.31 -22.53 -3.67
CA ASP A 357 1.56 -22.83 -4.37
C ASP A 357 1.60 -22.25 -5.78
N MET A 358 0.48 -22.25 -6.51
CA MET A 358 0.36 -21.61 -7.83
C MET A 358 0.63 -20.10 -7.73
N VAL A 359 -0.01 -19.40 -6.79
CA VAL A 359 0.19 -17.96 -6.58
C VAL A 359 1.64 -17.67 -6.16
N ALA A 360 2.17 -18.39 -5.18
CA ALA A 360 3.56 -18.20 -4.74
C ALA A 360 4.57 -18.45 -5.87
N GLY A 361 4.34 -19.48 -6.69
CA GLY A 361 5.17 -19.80 -7.85
C GLY A 361 5.11 -18.72 -8.92
N GLU A 362 3.91 -18.23 -9.26
CA GLU A 362 3.74 -17.20 -10.29
C GLU A 362 4.32 -15.84 -9.83
N VAL A 363 4.17 -15.48 -8.56
CA VAL A 363 4.82 -14.28 -8.00
C VAL A 363 6.34 -14.38 -8.12
N ARG A 364 6.94 -15.53 -7.79
CA ARG A 364 8.39 -15.74 -7.93
C ARG A 364 8.82 -15.64 -9.39
N LYS A 365 8.09 -16.27 -10.30
CA LYS A 365 8.36 -16.22 -11.74
C LYS A 365 8.30 -14.78 -12.27
N LEU A 366 7.26 -14.03 -11.92
CA LEU A 366 7.14 -12.63 -12.29
C LEU A 366 8.30 -11.79 -11.74
N ALA A 367 8.68 -12.01 -10.48
CA ALA A 367 9.83 -11.34 -9.87
C ALA A 367 11.15 -11.66 -10.61
N ASP A 368 11.34 -12.91 -11.05
CA ASP A 368 12.49 -13.31 -11.88
C ASP A 368 12.48 -12.63 -13.26
N GLU A 369 11.33 -12.56 -13.93
CA GLU A 369 11.16 -11.93 -15.25
C GLU A 369 11.53 -10.45 -15.24
N VAL A 370 11.30 -9.75 -14.12
CA VAL A 370 11.63 -8.32 -13.97
C VAL A 370 12.98 -8.08 -13.29
N GLY A 371 13.75 -9.14 -13.05
CA GLY A 371 15.15 -9.05 -12.61
C GLY A 371 15.38 -8.92 -11.11
N VAL A 372 14.42 -9.33 -10.27
CA VAL A 372 14.61 -9.36 -8.81
C VAL A 372 15.56 -10.49 -8.40
N PRO A 373 16.51 -10.24 -7.49
CA PRO A 373 17.39 -11.28 -6.96
C PRO A 373 16.63 -12.50 -6.42
N THR A 374 17.28 -13.66 -6.44
CA THR A 374 16.65 -14.92 -6.04
C THR A 374 16.45 -15.06 -4.53
N GLY A 375 17.18 -14.27 -3.73
CA GLY A 375 17.18 -14.35 -2.27
C GLY A 375 17.76 -13.11 -1.60
N LEU A 376 17.53 -12.99 -0.30
CA LEU A 376 18.01 -11.93 0.57
C LEU A 376 19.54 -11.94 0.70
N GLY A 377 20.18 -13.11 0.58
CA GLY A 377 21.63 -13.23 0.56
C GLY A 377 22.26 -12.46 -0.59
N ALA A 378 21.60 -12.45 -1.75
CA ALA A 378 22.07 -11.73 -2.95
C ALA A 378 21.99 -10.20 -2.82
N ILE A 379 21.19 -9.69 -1.88
CA ILE A 379 21.09 -8.25 -1.58
C ILE A 379 21.82 -7.85 -0.29
N GLY A 380 22.53 -8.80 0.35
CA GLY A 380 23.46 -8.51 1.45
C GLY A 380 23.01 -8.91 2.84
N VAL A 381 21.85 -9.55 3.01
CA VAL A 381 21.42 -10.11 4.31
C VAL A 381 22.24 -11.36 4.63
N ARG A 382 22.68 -11.50 5.88
CA ARG A 382 23.46 -12.65 6.36
C ARG A 382 22.65 -13.45 7.38
N GLU A 383 22.98 -14.73 7.54
CA GLU A 383 22.37 -15.60 8.57
C GLU A 383 22.45 -14.97 9.98
N GLY A 384 23.55 -14.27 10.29
CA GLY A 384 23.74 -13.59 11.57
C GLY A 384 22.79 -12.41 11.82
N ASP A 385 22.18 -11.84 10.78
CA ASP A 385 21.24 -10.73 10.89
C ASP A 385 19.82 -11.20 11.25
N VAL A 386 19.49 -12.46 10.92
CA VAL A 386 18.14 -13.04 11.05
C VAL A 386 17.53 -12.87 12.45
N PRO A 387 18.22 -13.19 13.56
CA PRO A 387 17.63 -13.04 14.89
C PRO A 387 17.27 -11.59 15.24
N ARG A 388 18.02 -10.62 14.72
CA ARG A 388 17.71 -9.19 14.92
C ARG A 388 16.51 -8.78 14.07
N LEU A 389 16.52 -9.10 12.78
CA LEU A 389 15.45 -8.76 11.86
C LEU A 389 14.10 -9.37 12.30
N ALA A 390 14.10 -10.63 12.73
CA ALA A 390 12.89 -11.30 13.19
C ALA A 390 12.29 -10.64 14.45
N ARG A 391 13.12 -10.28 15.43
CA ARG A 391 12.65 -9.57 16.64
C ARG A 391 12.07 -8.20 16.32
N LEU A 392 12.69 -7.44 15.43
CA LEU A 392 12.17 -6.12 15.03
C LEU A 392 10.85 -6.25 14.25
N THR A 393 10.73 -7.27 13.40
CA THR A 393 9.51 -7.56 12.63
C THR A 393 8.28 -7.72 13.53
N LEU A 394 8.43 -8.32 14.72
CA LEU A 394 7.31 -8.49 15.66
C LEU A 394 6.76 -7.17 16.21
N GLY A 395 7.55 -6.09 16.17
CA GLY A 395 7.14 -4.75 16.58
C GLY A 395 6.49 -3.94 15.45
N ASP A 396 6.48 -4.44 14.22
CA ASP A 396 5.96 -3.71 13.07
C ASP A 396 4.43 -3.74 13.03
N ALA A 397 3.83 -2.57 12.79
CA ALA A 397 2.37 -2.42 12.77
C ALA A 397 1.69 -3.25 11.66
N CYS A 398 2.35 -3.51 10.53
CA CYS A 398 1.79 -4.29 9.44
C CYS A 398 1.48 -5.74 9.85
N LEU A 399 2.20 -6.27 10.84
CA LEU A 399 1.99 -7.64 11.32
C LEU A 399 0.65 -7.80 12.05
N THR A 400 0.07 -6.71 12.58
CA THR A 400 -1.19 -6.74 13.35
C THR A 400 -2.39 -7.21 12.53
N THR A 401 -2.34 -7.02 11.21
CA THR A 401 -3.39 -7.42 10.28
C THR A 401 -3.03 -8.63 9.43
N ASN A 402 -1.88 -9.26 9.65
CA ASN A 402 -1.53 -10.47 8.91
C ASN A 402 -2.54 -11.60 9.24
N PRO A 403 -3.06 -12.35 8.24
CA PRO A 403 -4.09 -13.39 8.47
C PRO A 403 -3.67 -14.52 9.40
N ARG A 404 -2.35 -14.75 9.52
CA ARG A 404 -1.77 -15.77 10.39
C ARG A 404 -0.83 -15.13 11.40
N SER A 405 -1.09 -15.30 12.69
CA SER A 405 -0.13 -14.88 13.72
C SER A 405 1.20 -15.63 13.56
N ALA A 406 2.31 -14.92 13.75
CA ALA A 406 3.66 -15.47 13.61
C ALA A 406 4.45 -15.35 14.91
N SER A 407 5.10 -16.43 15.34
CA SER A 407 6.11 -16.38 16.41
C SER A 407 7.45 -15.87 15.87
N VAL A 408 8.38 -15.48 16.75
CA VAL A 408 9.72 -15.05 16.32
C VAL A 408 10.42 -16.16 15.54
N GLU A 409 10.29 -17.42 15.96
CA GLU A 409 10.90 -18.57 15.30
C GLU A 409 10.35 -18.78 13.89
N GLN A 410 9.06 -18.52 13.67
CA GLN A 410 8.44 -18.60 12.35
C GLN A 410 8.90 -17.47 11.43
N ILE A 411 9.07 -16.25 11.96
CA ILE A 411 9.65 -15.14 11.19
C ILE A 411 11.12 -15.43 10.86
N GLU A 412 11.90 -16.00 11.78
CA GLU A 412 13.27 -16.43 11.48
C GLU A 412 13.31 -17.51 10.39
N ASP A 413 12.41 -18.50 10.44
CA ASP A 413 12.29 -19.51 9.37
C ASP A 413 11.95 -18.88 8.02
N LEU A 414 11.05 -17.89 7.99
CA LEU A 414 10.74 -17.14 6.78
C LEU A 414 11.96 -16.39 6.21
N PHE A 415 12.73 -15.70 7.05
CA PHE A 415 13.97 -15.07 6.63
C PHE A 415 14.98 -16.08 6.08
N ARG A 416 15.16 -17.23 6.76
CA ARG A 416 16.10 -18.27 6.32
C ARG A 416 15.69 -18.92 5.00
N ARG A 417 14.39 -19.12 4.77
CA ARG A 417 13.88 -19.62 3.48
C ARG A 417 14.09 -18.62 2.34
N ALA A 418 14.16 -17.34 2.67
CA ALA A 418 14.35 -16.26 1.71
C ALA A 418 15.83 -15.87 1.51
N LEU A 419 16.78 -16.37 2.32
CA LEU A 419 18.23 -16.16 2.12
C LEU A 419 18.72 -16.81 0.84
#